data_AF-A0A3C0G3D2-F1
#
_entry.id   AF-A0A3C0G3D2-F1
#
_cell.length_a   1.000
_cell.length_b   1.000
_cell.length_c   1.000
_cell.angle_alpha   90.00
_cell.angle_beta   90.00
_cell.angle_gamma   90.00
#
_symmetry.space_group_name_H-M   'P 1'
#
loop_
_entity.id
_entity.type
_entity.pdbx_description
1 polymer ?
#
loop_
_entity_poly.entity_id
_entity_poly.type
_entity_poly.pdbx_seq_one_letter_code
_entity_poly.pdbx_strand_id
1 'polypeptide(L)' 'MKVMFNRRPISGPWGGGNSFLVNMAKYLKDMGHEVVFDFDYGIDVIFMIDPRPNQNGYSVNDI' A
#
# COMPACT_ATOMS: atom_id res chain seq x y z
N MET A 1 13.55 0.73 -4.95
CA MET A 1 12.84 1.55 -3.96
C MET A 1 11.99 0.64 -3.10
N LYS A 2 11.81 0.98 -1.83
CA LYS A 2 10.86 0.33 -0.94
C LYS A 2 9.59 1.19 -0.86
N VAL A 3 8.48 0.62 -1.28
CA VAL A 3 7.18 1.29 -1.38
C VAL A 3 6.20 0.64 -0.43
N MET A 4 5.58 1.43 0.44
CA MET A 4 4.57 0.95 1.38
C MET A 4 3.16 1.27 0.89
N PHE A 5 2.24 0.31 1.04
CA PHE A 5 0.80 0.56 0.98
C PHE A 5 0.19 0.36 2.37
N ASN A 6 -0.59 1.32 2.86
CA ASN A 6 -1.30 1.19 4.15
C ASN A 6 -2.48 0.18 4.09
N ARG A 7 -2.79 -0.40 2.92
CA ARG A 7 -3.85 -1.39 2.73
C ARG A 7 -3.25 -2.64 2.09
N ARG A 8 -3.89 -3.79 2.29
CA ARG A 8 -3.50 -5.05 1.62
C ARG A 8 -4.43 -5.32 0.43
N PRO A 9 -3.94 -5.96 -0.64
CA PRO A 9 -4.80 -6.38 -1.74
C PRO A 9 -5.83 -7.39 -1.25
N ILE A 10 -7.08 -7.19 -1.65
CA ILE A 10 -8.17 -8.13 -1.36
C ILE A 10 -8.57 -8.81 -2.68
N SER A 11 -8.76 -10.13 -2.64
CA SER A 11 -9.26 -10.88 -3.79
C SER A 11 -10.74 -10.56 -4.06
N GLY A 12 -11.10 -10.37 -5.33
CA GLY A 12 -12.47 -10.10 -5.78
C GLY A 12 -12.80 -8.62 -6.04
N PRO A 13 -14.08 -8.31 -6.36
CA PRO A 13 -14.50 -6.99 -6.83
C PRO A 13 -14.70 -5.97 -5.68
N TRP A 14 -13.60 -5.49 -5.10
CA TRP A 14 -13.58 -4.54 -3.98
C TRP A 14 -13.48 -3.05 -4.40
N GLY A 15 -13.91 -2.73 -5.62
CA GLY A 15 -13.95 -1.35 -6.12
C GLY A 15 -12.59 -0.77 -6.56
N GLY A 16 -12.61 0.52 -6.92
CA GLY A 16 -11.49 1.20 -7.59
C GLY A 16 -10.20 1.29 -6.76
N GLY A 17 -10.31 1.53 -5.45
CA GLY A 17 -9.14 1.60 -4.56
C GLY A 17 -8.37 0.28 -4.48
N ASN A 18 -9.08 -0.85 -4.38
CA ASN A 18 -8.46 -2.17 -4.42
C ASN A 18 -7.86 -2.47 -5.81
N SER A 19 -8.56 -2.10 -6.88
CA SER A 19 -8.05 -2.26 -8.25
C SER A 19 -6.76 -1.48 -8.48
N PHE A 20 -6.69 -0.23 -8.02
CA PHE A 20 -5.47 0.58 -8.05
C PHE A 20 -4.33 -0.10 -7.28
N LEU A 21 -4.59 -0.52 -6.04
CA LEU A 21 -3.60 -1.17 -5.18
C LEU A 21 -3.04 -2.44 -5.83
N VAL A 22 -3.90 -3.34 -6.30
CA VAL A 22 -3.51 -4.61 -6.94
C VAL A 22 -2.61 -4.34 -8.15
N ASN A 23 -3.06 -3.46 -9.06
CA ASN A 23 -2.33 -3.21 -10.30
C ASN A 23 -1.03 -2.43 -10.07
N MET A 24 -1.04 -1.43 -9.19
CA MET A 24 0.15 -0.64 -8.86
C MET A 24 1.18 -1.48 -8.12
N ALA A 25 0.77 -2.25 -7.10
CA ALA A 25 1.67 -3.14 -6.38
C ALA A 25 2.30 -4.18 -7.32
N LYS A 26 1.53 -4.72 -8.28
CA LYS A 26 2.06 -5.62 -9.30
C LYS A 26 3.09 -4.91 -10.19
N TYR A 27 2.74 -3.75 -10.73
CA TYR A 27 3.62 -2.96 -11.60
C TYR A 27 4.95 -2.61 -10.92
N LEU A 28 4.91 -2.13 -9.67
CA LEU A 28 6.11 -1.81 -8.90
C LEU A 28 7.00 -3.03 -8.67
N LYS A 29 6.42 -4.19 -8.34
CA LYS A 29 7.16 -5.44 -8.20
C LYS A 29 7.78 -5.89 -9.52
N ASP A 30 7.05 -5.78 -10.63
CA ASP A 30 7.55 -6.11 -11.98
C ASP A 30 8.73 -5.20 -12.38
N MET A 31 8.79 -3.96 -11.85
CA MET A 31 9.93 -3.04 -12.01
C MET A 31 11.11 -3.31 -11.06
N GLY A 32 11.02 -4.34 -10.20
CA GLY A 32 12.07 -4.66 -9.22
C GLY A 32 12.05 -3.79 -7.97
N HIS A 33 10.93 -3.13 -7.66
CA HIS A 33 10.75 -2.44 -6.39
C HIS A 33 10.23 -3.38 -5.30
N GLU A 34 10.60 -3.09 -4.06
CA GLU A 34 10.12 -3.80 -2.88
C GLU A 34 8.78 -3.19 -2.44
N VAL A 35 7.75 -4.02 -2.27
CA VAL A 35 6.43 -3.57 -1.82
C VAL A 35 6.12 -4.18 -0.46
N VAL A 36 5.92 -3.31 0.53
CA VAL A 36 5.58 -3.66 1.92
C VAL A 36 4.20 -3.14 2.30
N PHE A 37 3.61 -3.69 3.36
CA PHE A 37 2.24 -3.38 3.81
C PHE A 37 2.16 -2.88 5.26
N ASP A 38 3.33 -2.68 5.86
CA ASP A 38 3.52 -2.20 7.21
C ASP A 38 4.65 -1.17 7.20
N PHE A 39 4.70 -0.34 8.24
CA PHE A 39 5.84 0.54 8.43
C PHE A 39 7.11 -0.30 8.60
N ASP A 40 8.15 0.11 7.89
CA ASP A 40 9.44 -0.55 7.85
C ASP A 40 10.53 0.50 7.62
N TYR A 41 11.76 0.17 7.95
CA TYR A 41 12.91 1.04 7.75
C TYR A 41 13.23 1.19 6.25
N GLY A 42 13.58 2.42 5.87
CA GLY A 42 14.03 2.74 4.51
C GLY A 42 12.92 2.78 3.46
N ILE A 43 11.68 3.11 3.84
CA ILE A 43 10.60 3.36 2.89
C ILE A 43 10.87 4.66 2.14
N ASP A 44 10.86 4.60 0.81
CA ASP A 44 11.03 5.76 -0.08
C ASP A 44 9.69 6.45 -0.39
N VAL A 45 8.60 5.68 -0.49
CA VAL A 45 7.26 6.17 -0.86
C VAL A 45 6.18 5.44 -0.07
N ILE A 46 5.20 6.18 0.44
CA ILE A 46 3.99 5.64 1.10
C ILE A 46 2.75 5.98 0.26
N PHE A 47 2.01 4.95 -0.16
CA PHE A 47 0.64 5.07 -0.65
C PHE A 47 -0.35 4.99 0.51
N MET A 48 -0.88 6.14 0.92
CA MET A 48 -1.95 6.25 1.93
C MET A 48 -3.31 6.24 1.22
N ILE A 49 -3.89 5.05 1.10
CA ILE A 49 -5.22 4.81 0.52
C ILE A 49 -6.23 4.75 1.65
N ASP A 50 -7.17 5.71 1.63
CA ASP A 50 -8.08 6.04 2.74
C ASP A 50 -7.30 6.49 3.99
N PRO A 51 -7.31 7.80 4.33
CA PRO A 51 -6.47 8.36 5.38
C PRO A 51 -6.89 7.95 6.80
N ARG A 52 -8.02 7.24 6.95
CA ARG A 52 -8.52 6.74 8.24
C ARG A 52 -7.76 5.49 8.68
N PRO A 53 -7.74 5.19 10.00
CA PRO A 53 -7.09 4.00 10.54
C PRO A 53 -7.40 2.72 9.76
N ASN A 54 -6.35 2.00 9.36
CA ASN A 54 -6.45 0.68 8.74
C ASN A 54 -6.63 -0.42 9.82
N GLN A 55 -6.53 -1.70 9.41
CA GLN A 55 -6.65 -2.85 10.32
C GLN A 55 -5.56 -2.88 11.42
N ASN A 56 -4.43 -2.22 11.19
CA ASN A 56 -3.30 -2.10 12.11
C ASN A 56 -3.32 -0.76 12.89
N GLY A 57 -4.34 0.07 12.69
CA GLY A 57 -4.47 1.39 13.31
C GLY A 57 -3.77 2.54 12.57
N TYR A 58 -3.01 2.28 11.51
CA TYR A 58 -2.27 3.30 10.79
C TYR A 58 -3.19 4.24 10.02
N SER A 59 -2.94 5.53 10.14
CA SER A 59 -3.67 6.62 9.53
C SER A 59 -2.70 7.66 8.96
N VAL A 60 -3.23 8.71 8.34
CA VAL A 60 -2.43 9.84 7.88
C VAL A 60 -1.66 10.55 9.02
N ASN A 61 -2.10 10.40 10.27
CA ASN A 61 -1.45 11.04 11.42
C ASN A 61 -0.21 10.28 11.91
N ASP A 62 0.06 9.10 11.38
CA ASP A 62 1.17 8.22 11.79
C ASP A 62 2.35 8.26 10.81
N ILE A 63 2.27 9.11 9.77
CA ILE A 63 3.31 9.31 8.75
C ILE A 63 4.23 10.47 9.13
#